data_AF-A0A433ESV4-F1
#
_entry.id   AF-A0A433ESV4-F1
#
_cell.length_a   1.000
_cell.length_b   1.000
_cell.length_c   1.000
_cell.angle_alpha   90.00
_cell.angle_beta   90.00
_cell.angle_gamma   90.00
#
_symmetry.space_group_name_H-M   'P 1'
#
loop_
_entity.id
_entity.type
_entity.pdbx_description
1 polymer ?
#
loop_
_entity_poly.entity_id
_entity_poly.type
_entity_poly.pdbx_seq_one_letter_code
_entity_poly.pdbx_strand_id
1 'polypeptide(L)'
;MKLRGNSIIRLDEIDWDIIGQLQKDSRISVRKISKTINISEKTIRMRINKLMGQNIIKPICIVNPNAFGYVNFVDIFFKIDHDVDIKVLQEWLHNKIYVSYSSRHWHDQDFAI
;
A
#
# COMPACT_ATOMS: atom_id res chain seq x y z
N MET A 1 -15.65 -17.39 4.26
CA MET A 1 -15.23 -16.57 3.11
C MET A 1 -14.03 -17.22 2.46
N LYS A 2 -14.14 -17.72 1.22
CA LYS A 2 -13.05 -18.41 0.50
C LYS A 2 -11.88 -17.43 0.32
N LEU A 3 -10.71 -17.76 0.86
CA LEU A 3 -9.44 -17.16 0.45
C LEU A 3 -9.30 -17.43 -1.05
N ARG A 4 -9.52 -16.41 -1.88
CA ARG A 4 -9.24 -16.51 -3.32
C ARG A 4 -7.77 -16.90 -3.43
N GLY A 5 -7.48 -17.99 -4.15
CA GLY A 5 -6.13 -18.48 -4.37
C GLY A 5 -5.22 -17.31 -4.73
N ASN A 6 -4.08 -17.21 -4.03
CA ASN A 6 -3.16 -16.11 -4.16
C ASN A 6 -2.47 -16.22 -5.54
N SER A 7 -3.13 -15.75 -6.59
CA SER A 7 -2.54 -15.62 -7.92
C SER A 7 -1.51 -14.51 -7.86
N ILE A 8 -0.23 -14.88 -7.85
CA ILE A 8 0.88 -13.92 -7.88
C ILE A 8 0.67 -13.04 -9.12
N ILE A 9 0.45 -11.74 -8.89
CA ILE A 9 0.30 -10.78 -9.98
C ILE A 9 1.69 -10.60 -10.61
N ARG A 10 1.82 -10.93 -11.90
CA ARG A 10 3.04 -10.65 -12.66
C ARG A 10 2.96 -9.24 -13.25
N LEU A 11 3.90 -8.40 -12.85
CA LEU A 11 4.14 -7.08 -13.42
C LEU A 11 5.25 -7.18 -14.48
N ASP A 12 5.03 -6.54 -15.61
CA ASP A 12 6.07 -6.43 -16.65
C ASP A 12 6.93 -5.18 -16.47
N GLU A 13 7.97 -5.03 -17.29
CA GLU A 13 8.91 -3.91 -17.21
C GLU A 13 8.21 -2.54 -17.37
N ILE A 14 7.19 -2.46 -18.22
CA ILE A 14 6.42 -1.23 -18.42
C ILE A 14 5.63 -0.87 -17.15
N ASP A 15 5.04 -1.86 -16.48
CA ASP A 15 4.36 -1.64 -15.21
C ASP A 15 5.34 -1.12 -14.15
N TRP A 16 6.55 -1.70 -14.06
CA TRP A 16 7.59 -1.24 -13.14
C TRP A 16 8.07 0.17 -13.45
N ASP A 17 8.26 0.53 -14.72
CA ASP A 17 8.65 1.87 -15.11
C ASP A 17 7.57 2.90 -14.75
N ILE A 18 6.29 2.58 -14.98
CA ILE A 18 5.16 3.43 -14.58
C ILE A 18 5.16 3.63 -13.07
N ILE A 19 5.32 2.55 -12.28
CA ILE A 19 5.39 2.62 -10.82
C ILE A 19 6.56 3.51 -10.39
N GLY A 20 7.73 3.35 -11.00
CA GLY A 20 8.91 4.15 -10.71
C GLY A 20 8.73 5.64 -11.00
N GLN A 21 8.02 6.01 -12.09
CA GLN A 21 7.67 7.40 -12.36
C GLN A 21 6.71 7.96 -11.30
N LEU A 22 5.67 7.20 -10.94
CA LEU A 22 4.66 7.61 -9.97
C LEU A 22 5.19 7.67 -8.52
N GLN A 23 6.16 6.82 -8.16
CA GLN A 23 6.82 6.89 -6.86
C GLN A 23 7.65 8.17 -6.71
N LYS A 24 8.28 8.64 -7.79
CA LYS A 24 9.04 9.90 -7.80
C LYS A 24 8.11 11.12 -7.74
N ASP A 25 7.04 11.09 -8.52
CA ASP A 25 6.02 12.14 -8.53
C ASP A 25 4.66 11.53 -8.89
N SER A 26 3.80 11.34 -7.88
CA SER A 26 2.48 10.73 -8.09
C SER A 26 1.53 11.62 -8.90
N ARG A 27 1.86 12.91 -9.06
CA ARG A 27 1.09 13.88 -9.85
C ARG A 27 1.61 14.03 -11.27
N ILE A 28 2.63 13.25 -11.66
CA ILE A 28 3.19 13.29 -13.00
C ILE A 28 2.09 12.99 -14.04
N SER A 29 2.07 13.76 -15.12
CA SER A 29 1.06 13.57 -16.16
C SER A 29 1.35 12.31 -16.99
N VAL A 30 0.28 11.63 -17.42
CA VAL A 30 0.36 10.49 -18.35
C VAL A 30 1.18 10.85 -19.60
N ARG A 31 1.04 12.08 -20.11
CA ARG A 31 1.82 12.60 -21.23
C ARG A 31 3.32 12.60 -20.95
N LYS A 32 3.75 12.98 -19.75
CA LYS A 32 5.17 13.00 -19.39
C LYS A 32 5.71 11.58 -19.25
N ILE A 33 4.97 10.68 -18.58
CA ILE A 33 5.31 9.25 -18.49
C ILE A 33 5.46 8.65 -19.90
N SER A 34 4.48 8.90 -20.78
CA SER A 34 4.46 8.44 -22.18
C SER A 34 5.72 8.83 -22.94
N LYS A 35 6.15 10.09 -22.82
CA LYS A 35 7.40 10.57 -23.44
C LYS A 35 8.65 9.92 -22.85
N THR A 36 8.66 9.65 -21.54
CA THR A 36 9.81 9.06 -20.85
C THR A 36 9.99 7.58 -21.18
N ILE A 37 8.91 6.81 -21.23
CA ILE A 37 8.92 5.35 -21.48
C ILE A 37 8.78 5.03 -22.98
N ASN A 38 8.48 6.04 -23.81
CA ASN A 38 8.20 5.90 -25.25
C ASN A 38 7.03 4.95 -25.57
N ILE A 39 5.92 5.10 -24.83
CA ILE A 39 4.70 4.29 -24.96
C ILE A 39 3.48 5.21 -25.05
N SER A 40 2.48 4.83 -25.85
CA SER A 40 1.28 5.65 -26.05
C SER A 40 0.57 6.01 -24.73
N GLU A 41 0.05 7.24 -24.64
CA GLU A 41 -0.70 7.70 -23.46
C GLU A 41 -1.91 6.80 -23.14
N LYS A 42 -2.55 6.23 -24.17
CA LYS A 42 -3.66 5.28 -24.03
C LYS A 42 -3.21 4.02 -23.27
N THR A 43 -2.08 3.45 -23.65
CA THR A 43 -1.51 2.26 -23.00
C THR A 43 -1.09 2.56 -21.56
N ILE A 44 -0.40 3.67 -21.33
CA ILE A 44 0.00 4.09 -19.97
C ILE A 44 -1.24 4.27 -19.08
N ARG A 45 -2.27 4.97 -19.56
CA ARG A 45 -3.52 5.18 -18.80
C ARG A 45 -4.22 3.87 -18.46
N MET A 46 -4.30 2.94 -19.41
CA MET A 46 -4.88 1.62 -19.19
C MET A 46 -4.12 0.85 -18.10
N ARG A 47 -2.78 0.86 -18.15
CA ARG A 47 -1.93 0.19 -17.16
C ARG A 47 -2.07 0.83 -15.77
N ILE A 48 -2.01 2.15 -15.66
CA ILE A 48 -2.25 2.85 -14.39
C ILE A 48 -3.62 2.47 -13.80
N ASN A 49 -4.68 2.48 -14.61
CA ASN A 49 -6.01 2.07 -14.18
C ASN A 49 -6.06 0.61 -13.72
N LYS A 50 -5.37 -0.30 -14.40
CA LYS A 50 -5.25 -1.70 -13.99
C LYS A 50 -4.51 -1.83 -12.67
N LEU A 51 -3.37 -1.16 -12.50
CA LEU A 51 -2.58 -1.16 -11.26
C LEU A 51 -3.41 -0.62 -10.07
N MET A 52 -4.17 0.45 -10.28
CA MET A 52 -5.08 1.01 -9.26
C MET A 52 -6.25 0.06 -8.97
N GLY A 53 -6.91 -0.47 -10.01
CA GLY A 53 -8.06 -1.37 -9.87
C GLY A 53 -7.70 -2.72 -9.21
N GLN A 54 -6.45 -3.15 -9.35
CA GLN A 54 -5.89 -4.33 -8.68
C GLN A 54 -5.27 -3.99 -7.31
N ASN A 55 -5.39 -2.74 -6.85
CA ASN A 55 -4.89 -2.28 -5.56
C ASN A 55 -3.36 -2.44 -5.40
N ILE A 56 -2.63 -2.46 -6.51
CA ILE A 56 -1.16 -2.59 -6.58
C ILE A 56 -0.51 -1.23 -6.28
N ILE A 57 -1.13 -0.15 -6.78
CA ILE A 57 -0.75 1.23 -6.46
C ILE A 57 -1.95 1.98 -5.90
N LYS A 58 -1.66 2.92 -5.00
CA LYS A 58 -2.63 3.88 -4.45
C LYS A 58 -1.99 5.27 -4.43
N PRO A 59 -2.52 6.25 -5.17
CA PRO A 59 -2.14 7.64 -4.96
C PRO A 59 -2.61 8.05 -3.57
N ILE A 60 -1.67 8.36 -2.67
CA ILE A 60 -1.97 8.85 -1.33
C ILE A 60 -1.38 10.24 -1.15
N CYS A 61 -2.03 11.05 -0.33
CA CYS A 61 -1.43 12.28 0.18
C CYS A 61 -0.70 11.95 1.48
N ILE A 62 0.61 12.22 1.52
CA ILE A 62 1.37 12.14 2.78
C ILE A 62 1.20 13.49 3.47
N VAL A 63 0.50 13.49 4.59
CA VAL A 63 0.30 14.68 5.41
C VAL A 63 1.39 14.76 6.48
N ASN A 64 1.80 15.97 6.84
CA ASN A 64 2.66 16.18 8.00
C ASN A 64 1.83 16.02 9.28
N PRO A 65 2.05 14.97 10.09
CA PRO A 65 1.20 14.70 11.25
C PRO A 65 1.33 15.77 12.33
N ASN A 66 2.49 16.43 12.44
CA ASN A 66 2.72 17.54 13.36
C ASN A 66 1.76 18.72 13.09
N ALA A 67 1.37 18.93 11.83
CA ALA A 67 0.43 20.01 11.47
C ALA A 67 -0.98 19.78 12.05
N PHE A 68 -1.28 18.57 12.51
CA PHE A 68 -2.56 18.18 13.11
C PHE A 68 -2.44 17.82 14.60
N GLY A 69 -1.29 18.13 15.24
CA GLY A 69 -1.05 17.86 16.65
C GLY A 69 -0.60 16.43 16.97
N TYR A 70 -0.35 15.58 15.96
CA TYR A 70 0.22 14.25 16.15
C TYR A 70 1.75 14.36 16.23
N VAL A 71 2.26 14.57 17.45
CA VAL A 71 3.68 14.83 17.71
C VAL A 71 4.50 13.59 18.06
N ASN A 72 3.85 12.47 18.37
CA ASN A 72 4.50 11.23 18.78
C ASN A 72 4.13 10.09 17.84
N PHE A 73 5.15 9.33 17.44
CA PHE A 73 5.02 8.05 16.74
C PHE A 73 5.62 6.99 17.64
N VAL A 74 4.87 5.92 17.88
CA VAL A 74 5.31 4.80 18.70
C VAL A 74 5.03 3.52 17.94
N ASP A 75 6.01 2.62 17.94
CA ASP A 75 5.82 1.26 17.48
C ASP A 75 5.40 0.42 18.69
N ILE A 76 4.21 -0.17 18.63
CA ILE A 76 3.69 -1.03 19.70
C ILE A 76 3.83 -2.47 19.29
N PHE A 77 4.49 -3.20 20.16
CA PHE A 77 5.03 -4.53 19.98
C PHE A 77 4.38 -5.44 21.01
N PHE A 78 3.55 -6.41 20.56
CA PHE A 78 2.80 -7.25 21.49
C PHE A 78 2.67 -8.71 21.03
N LYS A 79 2.58 -9.58 22.05
CA LYS A 79 2.23 -11.00 21.89
C LYS A 79 0.73 -11.17 21.97
N ILE A 80 0.23 -12.20 21.29
CA ILE A 80 -1.18 -12.54 21.25
C ILE A 80 -1.36 -13.96 21.76
N ASP A 81 -2.32 -14.14 22.66
CA ASP A 81 -2.69 -15.47 23.14
C ASP A 81 -3.32 -16.31 22.00
N HIS A 82 -3.09 -17.63 22.04
CA HIS A 82 -3.48 -18.54 20.95
C HIS A 82 -4.98 -18.59 20.65
N ASP A 83 -5.83 -18.16 21.59
CA ASP A 83 -7.29 -18.13 21.47
C ASP A 83 -7.84 -16.87 20.78
N VAL A 84 -7.00 -15.86 20.53
CA VAL A 84 -7.40 -14.64 19.84
C VAL A 84 -7.51 -14.88 18.33
N ASP A 85 -8.68 -14.58 17.77
CA ASP A 85 -8.85 -14.55 16.32
C ASP A 85 -8.12 -13.34 15.72
N ILE A 86 -7.01 -13.63 15.05
CA ILE A 86 -6.16 -12.64 14.42
C ILE A 86 -6.92 -11.79 13.38
N LYS A 87 -7.92 -12.33 12.69
CA LYS A 87 -8.69 -11.55 11.71
C LYS A 87 -9.52 -10.48 12.40
N VAL A 88 -10.16 -10.84 13.51
CA VAL A 88 -10.94 -9.91 14.34
C VAL A 88 -10.05 -8.80 14.86
N LEU A 89 -8.85 -9.15 15.34
CA LEU A 89 -7.88 -8.14 15.79
C LEU A 89 -7.44 -7.21 14.64
N GLN A 90 -7.10 -7.76 13.47
CA GLN A 90 -6.69 -6.96 12.31
C GLN A 90 -7.80 -6.00 11.87
N GLU A 91 -9.05 -6.44 11.83
CA GLU A 91 -10.20 -5.57 11.53
C GLU A 91 -10.38 -4.49 12.60
N TRP A 92 -10.21 -4.83 13.88
CA TRP A 92 -10.29 -3.87 14.97
C TRP A 92 -9.20 -2.80 14.88
N LEU A 93 -7.96 -3.20 14.60
CA LEU A 93 -6.81 -2.30 14.45
C LEU A 93 -6.96 -1.36 13.24
N HIS A 94 -7.36 -1.88 12.08
CA HIS A 94 -7.57 -1.07 10.88
C HIS A 94 -8.64 0.01 11.02
N ASN A 95 -9.58 -0.14 11.95
CA ASN A 95 -10.62 0.84 12.21
C ASN A 95 -10.21 1.94 13.20
N LYS A 96 -8.96 1.95 13.69
CA LYS A 96 -8.45 3.00 14.58
C LYS A 96 -7.69 4.05 13.79
N ILE A 97 -8.17 5.30 13.86
CA ILE A 97 -7.56 6.45 13.17
C ILE A 97 -6.11 6.73 13.59
N TYR A 98 -5.69 6.24 14.76
CA TYR A 98 -4.34 6.40 15.30
C TYR A 98 -3.40 5.22 14.99
N VAL A 99 -3.90 4.15 14.35
CA VAL A 99 -3.07 3.03 13.90
C VAL A 99 -2.70 3.26 12.44
N SER A 100 -1.43 3.57 12.18
CA SER A 100 -0.95 3.94 10.84
C SER A 100 -0.65 2.73 9.97
N TYR A 101 -0.15 1.65 10.57
CA TYR A 101 0.03 0.35 9.92
C TYR A 101 -0.18 -0.77 10.93
N SER A 102 -0.34 -2.00 10.44
CA SER A 102 -0.23 -3.19 11.27
C SER A 102 0.51 -4.26 10.49
N SER A 103 1.35 -5.00 11.19
CA SER A 103 2.16 -6.06 10.58
C SER A 103 2.22 -7.25 11.52
N ARG A 104 2.23 -8.44 10.91
CA ARG A 104 2.45 -9.70 11.63
C ARG A 104 3.93 -10.03 11.55
N HIS A 105 4.53 -10.26 12.70
CA HIS A 105 5.91 -10.71 12.81
C HIS A 105 5.95 -12.21 13.11
N TRP A 106 7.10 -12.81 12.82
CA TRP A 106 7.45 -14.15 13.27
C TRP A 106 8.51 -13.98 14.37
N HIS A 107 8.64 -14.95 15.29
CA HIS A 107 9.51 -14.96 16.49
C HIS A 107 8.85 -14.47 17.79
N ASP A 108 9.59 -13.88 18.72
CA ASP A 108 9.15 -13.51 20.08
C ASP A 108 8.06 -12.45 20.14
N GLN A 109 7.55 -11.99 19.00
CA GLN A 109 6.46 -11.04 18.89
C GLN A 109 5.56 -11.41 17.71
N ASP A 110 4.25 -11.30 17.93
CA ASP A 110 3.26 -11.68 16.93
C ASP A 110 2.86 -10.48 16.06
N PHE A 111 2.80 -9.27 16.62
CA PHE A 111 2.31 -8.07 15.94
C PHE A 111 3.11 -6.81 16.28
N ALA A 112 3.21 -5.93 15.28
CA ALA A 112 3.65 -4.55 15.43
C ALA A 112 2.64 -3.61 14.77
N ILE A 113 2.32 -2.50 15.43
CA ILE A 113 1.42 -1.43 14.96
C ILE A 113 2.03 -0.05 15.20
#